data_AF-A0AAU3HNF9-F1
#
_entry.id   AF-A0AAU3HNF9-F1
#
_cell.length_a   1.000
_cell.length_b   1.000
_cell.length_c   1.000
_cell.angle_alpha   90.00
_cell.angle_beta   90.00
_cell.angle_gamma   90.00
#
_symmetry.space_group_name_H-M   'P 1'
#
loop_
_entity.id
_entity.type
_entity.pdbx_description
1 polymer ?
#
loop_
_entity_poly.entity_id
_entity_poly.type
_entity_poly.pdbx_seq_one_letter_code
_entity_poly.pdbx_strand_id
1 'polypeptide(L)'
;MSPVMTTNGTTNGTASPAETAGSPVTAEAAAAVTGAGTGASRAAGFPASPGTPRVLAVSARDEAAAAALCLRLAARLEQDDSLREDDVAVTLAHGRERFAVRHAVTGTDRAELAAALRRSAGTPRPKRPAGPLVLDLGDGSVPGLPELPPVAAALACADGLELPPGADREAARAAAVLHGVGAWLAAHGLRPDAVLGQGPAAAAAAALRGALPLSDALHAAATHGGLPPAPESSAPGLAIRVGPPPARRDDPADILTATASTRRGFAPATPPGPVPEAGPASGRTTPLPAPAPDPGLHLDPLEPASYARLFVSLWERGVDVDCSLGATGRRIRLPGYPFQRSGSVATPPPGLRPLTPHEQRWLFHDLVRSGSAAEHVRCATAVLPGRAPDEAAAEAALAGLLRRHPGLRTVFTRHAGRWFARTSEQPLPVRVLAPDGDGEPVERVRAATVEEDFTAADAPLVRCAIAPADGHWAVALAVYAPVAGTESADELLADWAGSAVFSALQPAPAHA
;
A
#
# COMPACT_ATOMS: atom_id res chain seq x y z
N MET A 1 -7.15 81.44 -17.54
CA MET A 1 -7.99 80.94 -18.65
C MET A 1 -7.46 79.59 -19.06
N SER A 2 -8.21 78.52 -18.78
CA SER A 2 -7.87 77.13 -19.07
C SER A 2 -7.98 76.79 -20.57
N PRO A 3 -7.28 75.76 -21.05
CA PRO A 3 -7.98 74.60 -21.63
C PRO A 3 -7.35 73.25 -21.19
N VAL A 4 -8.14 72.33 -20.62
CA VAL A 4 -8.81 71.16 -21.25
C VAL A 4 -7.82 70.17 -21.88
N MET A 5 -7.53 69.08 -21.14
CA MET A 5 -6.87 67.86 -21.61
C MET A 5 -7.93 66.79 -21.93
N THR A 6 -7.81 66.21 -23.11
CA THR A 6 -8.67 65.16 -23.68
C THR A 6 -8.24 63.77 -23.20
N THR A 7 -9.21 62.89 -22.94
CA THR A 7 -9.04 61.49 -22.52
C THR A 7 -8.88 60.55 -23.70
N ASN A 8 -7.97 59.57 -23.60
CA ASN A 8 -7.82 58.47 -24.55
C ASN A 8 -8.69 57.27 -24.14
N GLY A 9 -9.59 56.85 -25.03
CA GLY A 9 -10.36 55.61 -24.93
C GLY A 9 -9.60 54.43 -25.52
N THR A 10 -9.58 53.30 -24.81
CA THR A 10 -9.06 52.01 -25.28
C THR A 10 -10.23 51.13 -25.70
N THR A 11 -10.26 50.71 -26.96
CA THR A 11 -11.28 49.79 -27.51
C THR A 11 -10.81 48.34 -27.35
N ASN A 12 -11.64 47.51 -26.70
CA ASN A 12 -11.48 46.06 -26.65
C ASN A 12 -12.03 45.45 -27.95
N GLY A 13 -11.17 44.76 -28.69
CA GLY A 13 -11.52 43.96 -29.86
C GLY A 13 -12.14 42.62 -29.47
N THR A 14 -13.33 42.36 -29.99
CA THR A 14 -14.05 41.08 -29.97
C THR A 14 -13.49 40.14 -31.04
N ALA A 15 -13.08 38.92 -30.65
CA ALA A 15 -12.68 37.87 -31.57
C ALA A 15 -13.91 37.02 -31.99
N SER A 16 -14.16 36.93 -33.30
CA SER A 16 -15.05 35.93 -33.90
C SER A 16 -14.27 34.66 -34.28
N PRO A 17 -14.92 33.48 -34.27
CA PRO A 17 -14.25 32.21 -34.54
C PRO A 17 -14.15 31.92 -36.04
N ALA A 18 -12.98 31.41 -36.46
CA ALA A 18 -12.77 30.91 -37.81
C ALA A 18 -13.28 29.47 -37.93
N GLU A 19 -14.29 29.28 -38.77
CA GLU A 19 -14.65 28.01 -39.39
C GLU A 19 -13.46 27.48 -40.20
N THR A 20 -13.11 26.21 -40.04
CA THR A 20 -12.28 25.50 -41.01
C THR A 20 -12.85 24.10 -41.21
N ALA A 21 -13.56 23.94 -42.32
CA ALA A 21 -13.98 22.67 -42.86
C ALA A 21 -12.77 21.96 -43.49
N GLY A 22 -12.55 20.70 -43.13
CA GLY A 22 -11.53 19.84 -43.72
C GLY A 22 -11.97 18.38 -43.63
N SER A 23 -12.44 17.83 -44.76
CA SER A 23 -12.78 16.41 -44.93
C SER A 23 -11.54 15.52 -44.82
N PRO A 24 -11.63 14.31 -44.22
CA PRO A 24 -10.52 13.38 -44.21
C PRO A 24 -10.43 12.62 -45.54
N VAL A 25 -9.26 12.66 -46.15
CA VAL A 25 -8.85 11.77 -47.24
C VAL A 25 -8.52 10.41 -46.63
N THR A 26 -9.28 9.38 -46.97
CA THR A 26 -8.95 7.98 -46.70
C THR A 26 -7.87 7.54 -47.68
N ALA A 27 -6.65 7.31 -47.18
CA ALA A 27 -5.60 6.62 -47.89
C ALA A 27 -5.47 5.20 -47.32
N GLU A 28 -5.90 4.24 -48.12
CA GLU A 28 -5.78 2.80 -47.94
C GLU A 28 -4.33 2.39 -48.30
N ALA A 29 -3.59 1.85 -47.33
CA ALA A 29 -2.27 1.28 -47.56
C ALA A 29 -2.21 -0.11 -46.92
N ALA A 30 -2.51 -1.12 -47.74
CA ALA A 30 -2.24 -2.51 -47.43
C ALA A 30 -0.73 -2.79 -47.58
N ALA A 31 -0.07 -3.10 -46.47
CA ALA A 31 1.28 -3.66 -46.46
C ALA A 31 1.29 -4.91 -45.57
N ALA A 32 1.47 -6.06 -46.22
CA ALA A 32 1.73 -7.33 -45.58
C ALA A 32 3.08 -7.26 -44.83
N VAL A 33 3.05 -7.51 -43.52
CA VAL A 33 4.24 -7.69 -42.69
C VAL A 33 4.12 -9.01 -41.94
N THR A 34 4.79 -10.03 -42.46
CA THR A 34 5.26 -11.18 -41.70
C THR A 34 6.44 -10.73 -40.85
N GLY A 35 6.18 -10.37 -39.60
CA GLY A 35 7.20 -10.02 -38.62
C GLY A 35 6.60 -10.11 -37.23
N ALA A 36 7.15 -11.00 -36.40
CA ALA A 36 6.77 -11.19 -35.01
C ALA A 36 7.12 -9.95 -34.17
N GLY A 37 6.30 -8.91 -34.28
CA GLY A 37 6.26 -7.80 -33.34
C GLY A 37 5.19 -8.11 -32.30
N THR A 38 5.62 -8.40 -31.06
CA THR A 38 4.75 -8.49 -29.89
C THR A 38 4.26 -7.10 -29.47
N GLY A 39 3.55 -6.40 -30.37
CA GLY A 39 2.61 -5.38 -29.98
C GLY A 39 1.39 -6.12 -29.44
N ALA A 40 1.30 -6.32 -28.12
CA ALA A 40 0.12 -6.91 -27.51
C ALA A 40 -1.06 -5.96 -27.74
N SER A 41 -1.76 -6.15 -28.86
CA SER A 41 -3.07 -5.55 -29.10
C SER A 41 -3.94 -5.94 -27.91
N ARG A 42 -4.42 -4.95 -27.15
CA ARG A 42 -5.34 -5.20 -26.05
C ARG A 42 -6.53 -5.96 -26.61
N ALA A 43 -6.80 -7.16 -26.08
CA ALA A 43 -8.00 -7.88 -26.43
C ALA A 43 -9.20 -6.97 -26.14
N ALA A 44 -10.12 -6.87 -27.10
CA ALA A 44 -11.33 -6.09 -26.92
C ALA A 44 -12.13 -6.63 -25.72
N GLY A 45 -12.62 -5.72 -24.88
CA GLY A 45 -13.48 -6.04 -23.75
C GLY A 45 -14.88 -6.45 -24.17
N PHE A 46 -15.77 -6.58 -23.20
CA PHE A 46 -17.20 -6.69 -23.48
C PHE A 46 -17.67 -5.49 -24.31
N PRO A 47 -18.57 -5.69 -25.29
CA PRO A 47 -19.16 -4.56 -26.01
C PRO A 47 -19.80 -3.61 -24.98
N ALA A 48 -19.55 -2.31 -25.14
CA ALA A 48 -20.07 -1.30 -24.23
C ALA A 48 -21.58 -1.18 -24.41
N SER A 49 -22.33 -1.89 -23.57
CA SER A 49 -23.79 -1.84 -23.52
C SER A 49 -24.25 -1.26 -22.18
N PRO A 50 -25.39 -0.54 -22.13
CA PRO A 50 -26.04 -0.24 -20.88
C PRO A 50 -26.25 -1.55 -20.08
N GLY A 51 -25.87 -1.55 -18.80
CA GLY A 51 -25.98 -2.74 -17.96
C GLY A 51 -24.76 -3.68 -17.98
N THR A 52 -23.75 -3.42 -18.80
CA THR A 52 -22.51 -4.21 -18.74
C THR A 52 -21.83 -3.98 -17.37
N PRO A 53 -21.46 -5.05 -16.64
CA PRO A 53 -20.86 -4.91 -15.32
C PRO A 53 -19.50 -4.22 -15.38
N ARG A 54 -19.16 -3.54 -14.28
CA ARG A 54 -17.91 -2.80 -14.08
C ARG A 54 -17.27 -3.24 -12.78
N VAL A 55 -15.94 -3.26 -12.74
CA VAL A 55 -15.19 -3.50 -11.51
C VAL A 55 -14.44 -2.23 -11.12
N LEU A 56 -14.72 -1.72 -9.91
CA LEU A 56 -13.96 -0.62 -9.33
C LEU A 56 -12.97 -1.19 -8.31
N ALA A 57 -11.73 -1.40 -8.76
CA ALA A 57 -10.64 -1.91 -7.93
C ALA A 57 -9.92 -0.77 -7.20
N VAL A 58 -10.00 -0.76 -5.88
CA VAL A 58 -9.24 0.16 -5.03
C VAL A 58 -8.15 -0.59 -4.28
N SER A 59 -7.07 0.11 -3.94
CA SER A 59 -6.08 -0.43 -3.00
C SER A 59 -5.55 0.67 -2.09
N ALA A 60 -5.08 0.29 -0.91
CA ALA A 60 -4.46 1.20 0.04
C ALA A 60 -3.43 0.47 0.92
N ARG A 61 -2.63 1.24 1.65
CA ARG A 61 -1.58 0.70 2.53
C ARG A 61 -2.15 -0.06 3.74
N ASP A 62 -3.33 0.34 4.19
CA ASP A 62 -4.04 -0.22 5.34
C ASP A 62 -5.56 -0.18 5.12
N GLU A 63 -6.29 -0.90 5.98
CA GLU A 63 -7.75 -1.09 5.91
C GLU A 63 -8.52 0.23 6.07
N ALA A 64 -8.08 1.10 6.98
CA ALA A 64 -8.72 2.39 7.22
C ALA A 64 -8.60 3.33 6.00
N ALA A 65 -7.43 3.35 5.36
CA ALA A 65 -7.19 4.10 4.13
C ALA A 65 -8.01 3.54 2.96
N ALA A 66 -8.17 2.22 2.87
CA ALA A 66 -9.04 1.60 1.87
C ALA A 66 -10.51 1.99 2.08
N ALA A 67 -11.02 1.90 3.30
CA ALA A 67 -12.37 2.33 3.67
C ALA A 67 -12.62 3.80 3.34
N ALA A 68 -11.70 4.68 3.73
CA ALA A 68 -11.79 6.11 3.44
C ALA A 68 -11.77 6.41 1.94
N LEU A 69 -10.95 5.68 1.16
CA LEU A 69 -10.91 5.80 -0.29
C LEU A 69 -12.24 5.34 -0.93
N CYS A 70 -12.82 4.24 -0.47
CA CYS A 70 -14.14 3.77 -0.92
C CYS A 70 -15.22 4.85 -0.69
N LEU A 71 -15.28 5.43 0.51
CA LEU A 71 -16.27 6.46 0.85
C LEU A 71 -16.10 7.74 0.01
N ARG A 72 -14.85 8.19 -0.20
CA ARG A 72 -14.57 9.36 -1.05
C ARG A 72 -14.93 9.11 -2.51
N LEU A 73 -14.60 7.92 -3.02
CA LEU A 73 -14.94 7.55 -4.39
C LEU A 73 -16.45 7.45 -4.57
N ALA A 74 -17.18 6.84 -3.62
CA ALA A 74 -18.64 6.79 -3.65
C ALA A 74 -19.27 8.18 -3.67
N ALA A 75 -18.85 9.07 -2.76
CA ALA A 75 -19.33 10.45 -2.74
C ALA A 75 -19.00 11.20 -4.04
N ARG A 76 -17.81 10.96 -4.62
CA ARG A 76 -17.42 11.59 -5.89
C ARG A 76 -18.28 11.11 -7.05
N LEU A 77 -18.59 9.81 -7.12
CA LEU A 77 -19.48 9.26 -8.15
C LEU A 77 -20.85 9.94 -8.10
N GLU A 78 -21.42 10.14 -6.92
CA GLU A 78 -22.76 10.76 -6.77
C GLU A 78 -22.79 12.27 -7.02
N GLN A 79 -21.69 12.97 -6.78
CA GLN A 79 -21.62 14.43 -6.91
C GLN A 79 -21.30 14.89 -8.32
N ASP A 80 -20.74 14.02 -9.16
CA ASP A 80 -20.25 14.41 -10.48
C ASP A 80 -20.77 13.49 -11.58
N ASP A 81 -21.86 13.93 -12.19
CA ASP A 81 -22.51 13.21 -13.27
C ASP A 81 -21.68 13.15 -14.56
N SER A 82 -20.61 13.94 -14.66
CA SER A 82 -19.69 13.88 -15.81
C SER A 82 -18.73 12.69 -15.78
N LEU A 83 -18.65 11.97 -14.65
CA LEU A 83 -17.81 10.78 -14.52
C LEU A 83 -18.47 9.59 -15.20
N ARG A 84 -17.86 9.11 -16.28
CA ARG A 84 -18.20 7.83 -16.90
C ARG A 84 -17.59 6.68 -16.08
N GLU A 85 -18.36 5.64 -15.85
CA GLU A 85 -17.96 4.46 -15.06
C GLU A 85 -16.75 3.76 -15.68
N ASP A 86 -16.69 3.71 -17.02
CA ASP A 86 -15.54 3.19 -17.78
C ASP A 86 -14.26 3.96 -17.49
N ASP A 87 -14.32 5.29 -17.51
CA ASP A 87 -13.17 6.17 -17.23
C ASP A 87 -12.68 5.95 -15.80
N VAL A 88 -13.59 5.76 -14.84
CA VAL A 88 -13.27 5.47 -13.44
C VAL A 88 -12.59 4.10 -13.33
N ALA A 89 -13.17 3.05 -13.91
CA ALA A 89 -12.63 1.68 -13.87
C ALA A 89 -11.23 1.62 -14.50
N VAL A 90 -11.04 2.19 -15.69
CA VAL A 90 -9.75 2.27 -16.39
C VAL A 90 -8.72 3.07 -15.59
N THR A 91 -9.13 4.20 -15.00
CA THR A 91 -8.24 5.00 -14.17
C THR A 91 -7.79 4.25 -12.91
N LEU A 92 -8.69 3.48 -12.28
CA LEU A 92 -8.35 2.66 -11.13
C LEU A 92 -7.45 1.47 -11.49
N ALA A 93 -7.74 0.78 -12.59
CA ALA A 93 -6.99 -0.42 -13.01
C ALA A 93 -5.55 -0.12 -13.45
N HIS A 94 -5.34 1.02 -14.14
CA HIS A 94 -4.05 1.35 -14.79
C HIS A 94 -3.43 2.66 -14.33
N GLY A 95 -4.20 3.56 -13.71
CA GLY A 95 -3.75 4.89 -13.35
C GLY A 95 -3.33 5.06 -11.90
N ARG A 96 -3.35 3.98 -11.12
CA ARG A 96 -3.19 3.97 -9.66
C ARG A 96 -2.16 2.94 -9.23
N GLU A 97 -1.42 3.27 -8.18
CA GLU A 97 -0.48 2.36 -7.52
C GLU A 97 -1.25 1.23 -6.82
N ARG A 98 -0.66 0.04 -6.79
CA ARG A 98 -1.26 -1.14 -6.17
C ARG A 98 -0.65 -1.39 -4.80
N PHE A 99 -1.46 -1.37 -3.76
CA PHE A 99 -1.02 -1.60 -2.38
C PHE A 99 -1.45 -2.97 -1.84
N ALA A 100 -1.09 -3.23 -0.57
CA ALA A 100 -1.32 -4.49 0.11
C ALA A 100 -2.79 -4.74 0.46
N VAL A 101 -3.54 -3.72 0.88
CA VAL A 101 -4.99 -3.88 1.09
C VAL A 101 -5.66 -3.64 -0.25
N ARG A 102 -6.25 -4.70 -0.82
CA ARG A 102 -6.91 -4.70 -2.12
C ARG A 102 -8.38 -4.97 -1.93
N HIS A 103 -9.20 -4.10 -2.48
CA HIS A 103 -10.65 -4.17 -2.36
C HIS A 103 -11.27 -3.87 -3.72
N ALA A 104 -12.35 -4.55 -4.09
CA ALA A 104 -13.04 -4.24 -5.32
C ALA A 104 -14.56 -4.40 -5.16
N VAL A 105 -15.30 -3.64 -5.96
CA VAL A 105 -16.76 -3.77 -6.05
C VAL A 105 -17.19 -3.93 -7.49
N THR A 106 -18.34 -4.54 -7.69
CA THR A 106 -19.00 -4.66 -8.99
C THR A 106 -20.32 -3.89 -9.00
N GLY A 107 -20.71 -3.41 -10.17
CA GLY A 107 -22.00 -2.78 -10.43
C GLY A 107 -22.16 -2.46 -11.91
N THR A 108 -23.38 -2.14 -12.32
CA THR A 108 -23.76 -1.89 -13.71
C THR A 108 -24.01 -0.41 -14.01
N ASP A 109 -24.25 0.38 -12.97
CA ASP A 109 -24.39 1.83 -13.04
C ASP A 109 -23.70 2.55 -11.87
N ARG A 110 -23.58 3.87 -11.98
CA ARG A 110 -23.01 4.75 -10.96
C ARG A 110 -23.62 4.59 -9.57
N ALA A 111 -24.94 4.47 -9.47
CA ALA A 111 -25.64 4.41 -8.18
C ALA A 111 -25.37 3.08 -7.47
N GLU A 112 -25.42 1.97 -8.22
CA GLU A 112 -25.06 0.64 -7.74
C GLU A 112 -23.60 0.60 -7.26
N LEU A 113 -22.69 1.16 -8.04
CA LEU A 113 -21.26 1.24 -7.71
C LEU A 113 -21.00 2.08 -6.45
N ALA A 114 -21.62 3.26 -6.33
CA ALA A 114 -21.49 4.10 -5.14
C ALA A 114 -22.04 3.39 -3.88
N ALA A 115 -23.20 2.74 -4.00
CA ALA A 115 -23.80 1.98 -2.91
C ALA A 115 -22.93 0.77 -2.51
N ALA A 116 -22.37 0.05 -3.48
CA ALA A 116 -21.46 -1.07 -3.23
C ALA A 116 -20.17 -0.62 -2.52
N LEU A 117 -19.55 0.47 -2.97
CA LEU A 117 -18.38 1.07 -2.32
C LEU A 117 -18.67 1.40 -0.84
N ARG A 118 -19.82 2.02 -0.54
CA ARG A 118 -20.20 2.34 0.84
C ARG A 118 -20.40 1.11 1.71
N ARG A 119 -21.16 0.11 1.23
CA ARG A 119 -21.37 -1.14 1.97
C ARG A 119 -20.04 -1.81 2.29
N SER A 120 -19.14 -1.81 1.33
CA SER A 120 -17.86 -2.49 1.45
C SER A 120 -16.83 -1.78 2.33
N ALA A 121 -16.95 -0.45 2.52
CA ALA A 121 -16.04 0.33 3.35
C ALA A 121 -16.00 -0.13 4.83
N GLY A 122 -17.05 -0.82 5.31
CA GLY A 122 -17.09 -1.38 6.66
C GLY A 122 -16.32 -2.69 6.83
N THR A 123 -15.86 -3.33 5.75
CA THR A 123 -15.21 -4.65 5.78
C THR A 123 -14.05 -4.78 4.78
N PRO A 124 -13.03 -3.90 4.81
CA PRO A 124 -11.86 -4.08 3.95
C PRO A 124 -11.16 -5.39 4.32
N ARG A 125 -10.77 -6.18 3.31
CA ARG A 125 -10.10 -7.46 3.55
C ARG A 125 -8.59 -7.31 3.37
N PRO A 126 -7.77 -7.82 4.30
CA PRO A 126 -6.33 -7.88 4.08
C PRO A 126 -6.02 -8.84 2.94
N LYS A 127 -4.95 -8.57 2.18
CA LYS A 127 -4.49 -9.47 1.12
C LYS A 127 -4.18 -10.83 1.70
N ARG A 128 -4.93 -11.83 1.26
CA ARG A 128 -4.55 -13.24 1.40
C ARG A 128 -3.71 -13.60 0.17
N PRO A 129 -2.44 -14.04 0.31
CA PRO A 129 -1.70 -14.51 -0.85
C PRO A 129 -2.47 -15.66 -1.50
N ALA A 130 -2.78 -15.54 -2.78
CA ALA A 130 -3.22 -16.68 -3.56
C ALA A 130 -2.08 -17.69 -3.61
N GLY A 131 -2.37 -18.96 -3.30
CA GLY A 131 -1.50 -20.06 -3.68
C GLY A 131 -1.48 -20.24 -5.21
N PRO A 132 -0.98 -21.39 -5.70
CA PRO A 132 -1.03 -21.71 -7.13
C PRO A 132 -2.43 -21.52 -7.71
N LEU A 133 -2.53 -20.88 -8.87
CA LEU A 133 -3.78 -20.59 -9.56
C LEU A 133 -4.06 -21.67 -10.60
N VAL A 134 -5.19 -22.36 -10.48
CA VAL A 134 -5.59 -23.43 -11.42
C VAL A 134 -6.81 -22.97 -12.19
N LEU A 135 -6.75 -23.00 -13.53
CA LEU A 135 -7.90 -22.81 -14.40
C LEU A 135 -8.45 -24.18 -14.82
N ASP A 136 -9.57 -24.59 -14.24
CA ASP A 136 -10.29 -25.83 -14.53
C ASP A 136 -11.39 -25.57 -15.56
N LEU A 137 -11.19 -26.06 -16.78
CA LEU A 137 -12.15 -25.92 -17.89
C LEU A 137 -13.29 -26.95 -17.85
N GLY A 138 -13.34 -27.81 -16.84
CA GLY A 138 -14.39 -28.81 -16.69
C GLY A 138 -14.28 -29.96 -17.70
N ASP A 139 -15.42 -30.55 -18.04
CA ASP A 139 -15.54 -31.75 -18.90
C ASP A 139 -15.79 -31.44 -20.38
N GLY A 140 -15.81 -30.18 -20.77
CA GLY A 140 -16.17 -29.75 -22.12
C GLY A 140 -17.60 -29.25 -22.26
N SER A 141 -18.43 -29.34 -21.21
CA SER A 141 -19.81 -28.83 -21.24
C SER A 141 -19.83 -27.30 -21.33
N VAL A 142 -20.24 -26.78 -22.48
CA VAL A 142 -20.48 -25.34 -22.69
C VAL A 142 -21.98 -25.08 -22.83
N PRO A 143 -22.61 -24.34 -21.90
CA PRO A 143 -24.06 -24.12 -21.92
C PRO A 143 -24.52 -23.21 -23.07
N GLY A 144 -23.60 -22.58 -23.81
CA GLY A 144 -23.90 -21.67 -24.91
C GLY A 144 -22.66 -20.95 -25.46
N LEU A 145 -22.89 -19.92 -26.26
CA LEU A 145 -21.84 -19.12 -26.90
C LEU A 145 -21.69 -17.74 -26.23
N PRO A 146 -20.59 -17.49 -25.50
CA PRO A 146 -20.33 -16.17 -24.94
C PRO A 146 -19.90 -15.17 -26.03
N GLU A 147 -20.34 -13.92 -25.90
CA GLU A 147 -20.02 -12.83 -26.84
C GLU A 147 -18.61 -12.26 -26.58
N LEU A 148 -17.58 -13.09 -26.76
CA LEU A 148 -16.18 -12.72 -26.58
C LEU A 148 -15.42 -12.79 -27.92
N PRO A 149 -14.63 -11.76 -28.29
CA PRO A 149 -13.89 -11.78 -29.55
C PRO A 149 -12.93 -12.99 -29.70
N PRO A 150 -12.18 -13.43 -28.66
CA PRO A 150 -11.37 -14.64 -28.77
C PRO A 150 -12.19 -15.93 -28.97
N VAL A 151 -13.45 -15.97 -28.51
CA VAL A 151 -14.36 -17.10 -28.74
C VAL A 151 -14.83 -17.13 -30.18
N ALA A 152 -15.23 -15.99 -30.74
CA ALA A 152 -15.59 -15.89 -32.15
C ALA A 152 -14.44 -16.30 -33.07
N ALA A 153 -13.21 -15.87 -32.77
CA ALA A 153 -12.02 -16.24 -33.53
C ALA A 153 -11.72 -17.76 -33.45
N ALA A 154 -11.82 -18.35 -32.25
CA ALA A 154 -11.60 -19.78 -32.06
C ALA A 154 -12.69 -20.62 -32.76
N LEU A 155 -13.95 -20.18 -32.73
CA LEU A 155 -15.05 -20.83 -33.45
C LEU A 155 -14.86 -20.78 -34.95
N ALA A 156 -14.44 -19.64 -35.51
CA ALA A 156 -14.11 -19.54 -36.93
C ALA A 156 -12.99 -20.51 -37.34
N CYS A 157 -11.99 -20.69 -36.46
CA CYS A 157 -10.96 -21.71 -36.66
C CYS A 157 -11.54 -23.13 -36.67
N ALA A 158 -12.41 -23.46 -35.71
CA ALA A 158 -13.06 -24.78 -35.63
C ALA A 158 -13.96 -25.07 -36.84
N ASP A 159 -14.76 -24.10 -37.26
CA ASP A 159 -15.69 -24.23 -38.38
C ASP A 159 -14.96 -24.38 -39.72
N GLY A 160 -13.72 -23.85 -39.83
CA GLY A 160 -12.85 -23.97 -41.00
C GLY A 160 -12.03 -25.25 -41.08
N LEU A 161 -12.11 -26.16 -40.09
CA LEU A 161 -11.32 -27.39 -40.11
C LEU A 161 -11.82 -28.40 -41.15
N GLU A 162 -10.89 -28.94 -41.93
CA GLU A 162 -11.10 -30.15 -42.71
C GLU A 162 -11.02 -31.36 -41.76
N LEU A 163 -12.18 -31.92 -41.43
CA LEU A 163 -12.31 -33.04 -40.50
C LEU A 163 -12.67 -34.34 -41.25
N PRO A 164 -12.14 -35.50 -40.81
CA PRO A 164 -12.48 -36.78 -41.41
C PRO A 164 -13.96 -37.11 -41.20
N PRO A 165 -14.56 -37.97 -42.05
CA PRO A 165 -15.93 -38.46 -41.84
C PRO A 165 -16.10 -39.10 -40.46
N GLY A 166 -17.16 -38.74 -39.75
CA GLY A 166 -17.45 -39.26 -38.41
C GLY A 166 -16.78 -38.51 -37.26
N ALA A 167 -15.98 -37.48 -37.53
CA ALA A 167 -15.45 -36.60 -36.48
C ALA A 167 -16.56 -35.83 -35.76
N ASP A 168 -16.41 -35.67 -34.45
CA ASP A 168 -17.29 -34.91 -33.57
C ASP A 168 -17.02 -33.40 -33.69
N ARG A 169 -17.79 -32.75 -34.58
CA ARG A 169 -17.69 -31.29 -34.77
C ARG A 169 -18.11 -30.50 -33.53
N GLU A 170 -19.01 -31.04 -32.71
CA GLU A 170 -19.46 -30.35 -31.50
C GLU A 170 -18.36 -30.33 -30.44
N ALA A 171 -17.61 -31.43 -30.27
CA ALA A 171 -16.42 -31.46 -29.43
C ALA A 171 -15.38 -30.40 -29.85
N ALA A 172 -15.10 -30.25 -31.15
CA ALA A 172 -14.23 -29.18 -31.65
C ALA A 172 -14.76 -27.78 -31.26
N ARG A 173 -16.06 -27.51 -31.47
CA ARG A 173 -16.65 -26.21 -31.14
C ARG A 173 -16.66 -25.94 -29.63
N ALA A 174 -16.91 -26.95 -28.80
CA ALA A 174 -16.83 -26.86 -27.36
C ALA A 174 -15.41 -26.50 -26.88
N ALA A 175 -14.40 -27.17 -27.43
CA ALA A 175 -13.00 -26.86 -27.17
C ALA A 175 -12.63 -25.43 -27.61
N ALA A 176 -13.14 -24.98 -28.76
CA ALA A 176 -12.93 -23.61 -29.24
C ALA A 176 -13.52 -22.55 -28.30
N VAL A 177 -14.74 -22.76 -27.80
CA VAL A 177 -15.37 -21.84 -26.83
C VAL A 177 -14.54 -21.76 -25.55
N LEU A 178 -14.17 -22.90 -24.97
CA LEU A 178 -13.37 -22.93 -23.73
C LEU A 178 -11.98 -22.31 -23.92
N HIS A 179 -11.34 -22.57 -25.06
CA HIS A 179 -10.08 -21.91 -25.42
C HIS A 179 -10.26 -20.39 -25.51
N GLY A 180 -11.31 -19.92 -26.20
CA GLY A 180 -11.59 -18.49 -26.32
C GLY A 180 -11.83 -17.80 -24.97
N VAL A 181 -12.58 -18.44 -24.07
CA VAL A 181 -12.78 -17.93 -22.69
C VAL A 181 -11.44 -17.86 -21.94
N GLY A 182 -10.64 -18.93 -21.98
CA GLY A 182 -9.32 -18.94 -21.35
C GLY A 182 -8.37 -17.89 -21.93
N ALA A 183 -8.37 -17.71 -23.24
CA ALA A 183 -7.56 -16.72 -23.94
C ALA A 183 -7.98 -15.29 -23.58
N TRP A 184 -9.29 -15.04 -23.44
CA TRP A 184 -9.81 -13.76 -22.96
C TRP A 184 -9.34 -13.47 -21.54
N LEU A 185 -9.46 -14.43 -20.62
CA LEU A 185 -8.98 -14.29 -19.24
C LEU A 185 -7.46 -13.99 -19.20
N ALA A 186 -6.68 -14.70 -20.02
CA ALA A 186 -5.24 -14.48 -20.13
C ALA A 186 -4.91 -13.09 -20.67
N ALA A 187 -5.64 -12.59 -21.67
CA ALA A 187 -5.45 -11.23 -22.17
C ALA A 187 -5.71 -10.16 -21.10
N HIS A 188 -6.54 -10.47 -20.09
CA HIS A 188 -6.86 -9.61 -18.95
C HIS A 188 -6.03 -9.91 -17.71
N GLY A 189 -4.83 -10.47 -17.89
CA GLY A 189 -3.83 -10.62 -16.83
C GLY A 189 -3.99 -11.88 -15.98
N LEU A 190 -4.97 -12.75 -16.25
CA LEU A 190 -5.00 -14.06 -15.59
C LEU A 190 -3.78 -14.88 -16.03
N ARG A 191 -2.99 -15.36 -15.06
CA ARG A 191 -1.81 -16.20 -15.29
C ARG A 191 -1.97 -17.46 -14.43
N PRO A 192 -2.69 -18.48 -14.91
CA PRO A 192 -2.81 -19.73 -14.17
C PRO A 192 -1.46 -20.47 -14.17
N ASP A 193 -1.11 -21.06 -13.04
CA ASP A 193 0.03 -21.98 -12.89
C ASP A 193 -0.27 -23.33 -13.55
N ALA A 194 -1.55 -23.72 -13.61
CA ALA A 194 -2.01 -24.90 -14.30
C ALA A 194 -3.35 -24.65 -15.01
N VAL A 195 -3.52 -25.25 -16.20
CA VAL A 195 -4.80 -25.29 -16.93
C VAL A 195 -5.21 -26.74 -17.08
N LEU A 196 -6.38 -27.10 -16.55
CA LEU A 196 -6.93 -28.46 -16.53
C LEU A 196 -8.19 -28.52 -17.39
N GLY A 197 -8.50 -29.73 -17.89
CA GLY A 197 -9.73 -30.01 -18.62
C GLY A 197 -9.85 -31.50 -18.92
N GLN A 198 -11.07 -31.98 -19.11
CA GLN A 198 -11.39 -33.36 -19.50
C GLN A 198 -12.15 -33.37 -20.84
N GLY A 199 -12.07 -34.48 -21.57
CA GLY A 199 -12.74 -34.60 -22.87
C GLY A 199 -12.33 -33.47 -23.84
N PRO A 200 -13.29 -32.78 -24.49
CA PRO A 200 -13.00 -31.63 -25.35
C PRO A 200 -12.24 -30.50 -24.65
N ALA A 201 -12.46 -30.30 -23.35
CA ALA A 201 -11.76 -29.26 -22.58
C ALA A 201 -10.26 -29.55 -22.42
N ALA A 202 -9.84 -30.82 -22.49
CA ALA A 202 -8.42 -31.19 -22.42
C ALA A 202 -7.64 -30.63 -23.63
N ALA A 203 -8.27 -30.57 -24.81
CA ALA A 203 -7.69 -29.97 -26.01
C ALA A 203 -7.53 -28.46 -25.86
N ALA A 204 -8.58 -27.77 -25.38
CA ALA A 204 -8.52 -26.35 -25.08
C ALA A 204 -7.41 -26.02 -24.06
N ALA A 205 -7.29 -26.85 -23.02
CA ALA A 205 -6.24 -26.71 -22.02
C ALA A 205 -4.83 -26.92 -22.63
N ALA A 206 -4.65 -27.89 -23.53
CA ALA A 206 -3.38 -28.10 -24.24
C ALA A 206 -2.98 -26.89 -25.09
N ALA A 207 -3.94 -26.30 -25.83
CA ALA A 207 -3.70 -25.10 -26.63
C ALA A 207 -3.36 -23.88 -25.76
N LEU A 208 -4.09 -23.65 -24.66
CA LEU A 208 -3.82 -22.53 -23.74
C LEU A 208 -2.45 -22.61 -23.06
N ARG A 209 -1.93 -23.83 -22.83
CA ARG A 209 -0.57 -24.06 -22.33
C ARG A 209 0.51 -23.92 -23.42
N GLY A 210 0.11 -23.78 -24.70
CA GLY A 210 1.02 -23.78 -25.84
C GLY A 210 1.60 -25.15 -26.18
N ALA A 211 1.01 -26.24 -25.67
CA ALA A 211 1.47 -27.60 -25.95
C ALA A 211 1.10 -28.07 -27.37
N LEU A 212 0.03 -27.51 -27.93
CA LEU A 212 -0.43 -27.74 -29.30
C LEU A 212 -0.88 -26.42 -29.93
N PRO A 213 -0.71 -26.22 -31.25
CA PRO A 213 -1.43 -25.20 -31.99
C PRO A 213 -2.95 -25.35 -31.82
N LEU A 214 -3.69 -24.24 -31.87
CA LEU A 214 -5.15 -24.28 -31.71
C LEU A 214 -5.82 -25.21 -32.73
N SER A 215 -5.44 -25.13 -34.02
CA SER A 215 -5.97 -26.01 -35.07
C SER A 215 -5.83 -27.49 -34.73
N ASP A 216 -4.67 -27.89 -34.21
CA ASP A 216 -4.33 -29.28 -33.94
C ASP A 216 -5.06 -29.78 -32.69
N ALA A 217 -5.17 -28.92 -31.67
CA ALA A 217 -5.98 -29.20 -30.50
C ALA A 217 -7.46 -29.40 -30.86
N LEU A 218 -8.02 -28.53 -31.70
CA LEU A 218 -9.40 -28.65 -32.17
C LEU A 218 -9.62 -29.92 -33.02
N HIS A 219 -8.66 -30.27 -33.88
CA HIS A 219 -8.70 -31.52 -34.64
C HIS A 219 -8.64 -32.75 -33.70
N ALA A 220 -7.79 -32.72 -32.67
CA ALA A 220 -7.71 -33.78 -31.67
C ALA A 220 -9.02 -33.91 -30.86
N ALA A 221 -9.66 -32.80 -30.51
CA ALA A 221 -10.97 -32.81 -29.85
C ALA A 221 -12.04 -33.51 -30.71
N ALA A 222 -12.08 -33.21 -32.01
CA ALA A 222 -13.06 -33.77 -32.94
C ALA A 222 -12.84 -35.25 -33.27
N THR A 223 -11.59 -35.71 -33.23
CA THR A 223 -11.23 -37.10 -33.56
C THR A 223 -11.05 -37.98 -32.33
N HIS A 224 -11.21 -37.42 -31.13
CA HIS A 224 -10.82 -38.03 -29.85
C HIS A 224 -9.36 -38.53 -29.85
N GLY A 225 -8.48 -37.81 -30.56
CA GLY A 225 -7.06 -38.12 -30.67
C GLY A 225 -6.33 -37.99 -29.34
N GLY A 226 -5.18 -38.66 -29.23
CA GLY A 226 -4.33 -38.60 -28.03
C GLY A 226 -3.86 -37.17 -27.75
N LEU A 227 -4.25 -36.63 -26.60
CA LEU A 227 -3.80 -35.33 -26.12
C LEU A 227 -2.62 -35.49 -25.16
N PRO A 228 -1.69 -34.51 -25.11
CA PRO A 228 -0.64 -34.53 -24.12
C PRO A 228 -1.23 -34.53 -22.71
N PRO A 229 -0.70 -35.35 -21.77
CA PRO A 229 -1.22 -35.43 -20.42
C PRO A 229 -1.18 -34.07 -19.74
N ALA A 230 -2.20 -33.77 -18.93
CA ALA A 230 -2.19 -32.59 -18.09
C ALA A 230 -1.10 -32.73 -17.03
N PRO A 231 -0.40 -31.64 -16.66
CA PRO A 231 0.52 -31.67 -15.52
C PRO A 231 -0.26 -32.04 -14.25
N GLU A 232 0.27 -32.96 -13.46
CA GLU A 232 -0.31 -33.30 -12.15
C GLU A 232 -0.21 -32.09 -11.22
N SER A 233 -1.35 -31.52 -10.84
CA SER A 233 -1.39 -30.44 -9.84
C SER A 233 -1.46 -31.04 -8.44
N SER A 234 -0.31 -31.21 -7.79
CA SER A 234 -0.22 -31.77 -6.44
C SER A 234 -0.43 -30.75 -5.30
N ALA A 235 -0.42 -29.45 -5.60
CA ALA A 235 -0.53 -28.41 -4.59
C ALA A 235 -1.98 -27.90 -4.42
N PRO A 236 -2.45 -27.68 -3.17
CA PRO A 236 -3.73 -27.02 -2.91
C PRO A 236 -3.66 -25.56 -3.39
N GLY A 237 -4.27 -25.30 -4.54
CA GLY A 237 -4.32 -23.99 -5.19
C GLY A 237 -5.70 -23.35 -5.19
N LEU A 238 -5.77 -22.09 -5.61
CA LEU A 238 -7.02 -21.40 -5.93
C LEU A 238 -7.51 -21.91 -7.29
N ALA A 239 -8.56 -22.73 -7.30
CA ALA A 239 -9.18 -23.20 -8.53
C ALA A 239 -10.24 -22.21 -9.04
N ILE A 240 -10.18 -21.89 -10.33
CA ILE A 240 -11.23 -21.22 -11.10
C ILE A 240 -11.85 -22.26 -12.01
N ARG A 241 -13.11 -22.63 -11.77
CA ARG A 241 -13.85 -23.55 -12.62
C ARG A 241 -14.69 -22.79 -13.63
N VAL A 242 -14.50 -23.08 -14.92
CA VAL A 242 -15.36 -22.57 -16.00
C VAL A 242 -16.55 -23.50 -16.16
N GLY A 243 -17.75 -22.93 -16.18
CA GLY A 243 -19.02 -23.64 -16.25
C GLY A 243 -20.01 -23.12 -15.21
N PRO A 244 -21.29 -23.53 -15.32
CA PRO A 244 -22.29 -23.15 -14.33
C PRO A 244 -21.83 -23.63 -12.95
N PRO A 245 -22.12 -22.87 -11.88
CA PRO A 245 -21.90 -23.37 -10.54
C PRO A 245 -22.65 -24.71 -10.40
N PRO A 246 -22.10 -25.71 -9.69
CA PRO A 246 -22.84 -26.93 -9.42
C PRO A 246 -24.18 -26.50 -8.81
N ALA A 247 -25.29 -27.00 -9.38
CA ALA A 247 -26.61 -26.71 -8.86
C ALA A 247 -26.53 -26.90 -7.34
N ARG A 248 -26.70 -25.81 -6.58
CA ARG A 248 -26.67 -25.86 -5.13
C ARG A 248 -27.63 -26.98 -4.79
N ARG A 249 -27.14 -28.08 -4.19
CA ARG A 249 -28.05 -28.99 -3.50
C ARG A 249 -28.66 -28.11 -2.44
N ASP A 250 -29.88 -27.67 -2.69
CA ASP A 250 -30.65 -26.86 -1.77
C ASP A 250 -30.87 -27.71 -0.52
N ASP A 251 -29.91 -27.65 0.39
CA ASP A 251 -30.10 -28.11 1.75
C ASP A 251 -31.07 -27.11 2.37
N PRO A 252 -32.29 -27.51 2.77
CA PRO A 252 -33.35 -26.59 3.21
C PRO A 252 -32.93 -25.69 4.40
N ALA A 253 -31.83 -26.01 5.08
CA ALA A 253 -31.22 -25.17 6.12
C ALA A 253 -30.55 -23.88 5.59
N ASP A 254 -30.00 -23.86 4.38
CA ASP A 254 -29.28 -22.69 3.83
C ASP A 254 -30.21 -21.63 3.22
N ILE A 255 -31.41 -22.03 2.78
CA ILE A 255 -32.42 -21.15 2.18
C ILE A 255 -32.96 -20.13 3.18
N LEU A 256 -33.04 -20.49 4.48
CA LEU A 256 -33.49 -19.60 5.55
C LEU A 256 -32.45 -18.51 5.87
N THR A 257 -31.17 -18.71 5.55
CA THR A 257 -30.12 -17.72 5.80
C THR A 257 -29.98 -16.72 4.63
N ALA A 258 -30.26 -17.15 3.39
CA ALA A 258 -30.17 -16.29 2.20
C ALA A 258 -31.39 -15.35 2.03
N THR A 259 -32.59 -15.75 2.48
CA THR A 259 -33.80 -14.92 2.37
C THR A 259 -34.00 -13.94 3.54
N ALA A 260 -33.28 -14.12 4.66
CA ALA A 260 -33.34 -13.19 5.80
C ALA A 260 -32.56 -11.87 5.60
N SER A 261 -31.71 -11.77 4.56
CA SER A 261 -30.84 -10.60 4.35
C SER A 261 -31.46 -9.48 3.49
N THR A 262 -32.68 -9.65 2.95
CA THR A 262 -33.28 -8.65 2.02
C THR A 262 -34.54 -7.94 2.57
N ARG A 263 -34.96 -8.20 3.82
CA ARG A 263 -35.99 -7.39 4.50
C ARG A 263 -35.75 -7.31 6.01
N ARG A 264 -34.93 -6.35 6.46
CA ARG A 264 -35.13 -5.73 7.78
C ARG A 264 -35.58 -4.28 7.58
N GLY A 265 -36.90 -4.13 7.48
CA GLY A 265 -37.55 -2.85 7.77
C GLY A 265 -37.34 -2.49 9.23
N PHE A 266 -37.13 -1.20 9.48
CA PHE A 266 -37.14 -0.59 10.81
C PHE A 266 -38.41 -1.00 11.57
N ALA A 267 -38.26 -1.67 12.71
CA ALA A 267 -39.30 -1.79 13.73
C ALA A 267 -38.86 -0.98 14.96
N PRO A 268 -39.78 -0.27 15.64
CA PRO A 268 -39.44 0.61 16.76
C PRO A 268 -39.05 -0.17 18.02
N ALA A 269 -38.16 0.44 18.81
CA ALA A 269 -37.55 -0.11 20.00
C ALA A 269 -38.58 -0.54 21.07
N THR A 270 -38.47 -1.80 21.51
CA THR A 270 -39.10 -2.28 22.74
C THR A 270 -38.10 -2.13 23.90
N PRO A 271 -38.51 -1.71 25.10
CA PRO A 271 -37.60 -1.50 26.23
C PRO A 271 -37.03 -2.83 26.77
N PRO A 272 -35.84 -2.79 27.40
CA PRO A 272 -35.15 -3.99 27.85
C PRO A 272 -35.81 -4.61 29.08
N GLY A 273 -36.10 -5.92 29.00
CA GLY A 273 -36.46 -6.76 30.13
C GLY A 273 -35.23 -7.14 31.00
N PRO A 274 -35.47 -7.68 32.21
CA PRO A 274 -34.43 -7.90 33.21
C PRO A 274 -33.45 -9.02 32.81
N VAL A 275 -32.18 -8.76 33.12
CA VAL A 275 -31.02 -9.63 32.87
C VAL A 275 -31.07 -10.86 33.79
N PRO A 276 -30.95 -12.09 33.29
CA PRO A 276 -30.82 -13.27 34.14
C PRO A 276 -29.40 -13.41 34.69
N GLU A 277 -29.30 -13.79 35.95
CA GLU A 277 -28.08 -13.95 36.73
C GLU A 277 -27.11 -14.98 36.13
N ALA A 278 -25.82 -14.64 36.19
CA ALA A 278 -24.70 -15.42 35.69
C ALA A 278 -24.40 -16.63 36.57
N GLY A 279 -24.54 -17.84 36.01
CA GLY A 279 -23.95 -19.06 36.55
C GLY A 279 -22.47 -19.22 36.17
N PRO A 280 -21.66 -19.95 36.96
CA PRO A 280 -20.22 -20.05 36.78
C PRO A 280 -19.85 -20.85 35.52
N ALA A 281 -19.14 -20.19 34.60
CA ALA A 281 -18.66 -20.74 33.35
C ALA A 281 -17.53 -21.76 33.58
N SER A 282 -17.81 -23.04 33.30
CA SER A 282 -16.77 -24.06 33.10
C SER A 282 -16.11 -23.86 31.74
N GLY A 283 -14.82 -23.50 31.76
CA GLY A 283 -13.98 -23.32 30.59
C GLY A 283 -13.74 -24.63 29.84
N ARG A 284 -14.56 -24.92 28.84
CA ARG A 284 -14.20 -25.80 27.73
C ARG A 284 -13.85 -24.94 26.54
N THR A 285 -12.56 -24.83 26.26
CA THR A 285 -12.04 -24.24 25.02
C THR A 285 -12.34 -25.22 23.89
N THR A 286 -13.50 -25.09 23.26
CA THR A 286 -13.81 -25.85 22.04
C THR A 286 -12.80 -25.41 20.97
N PRO A 287 -12.02 -26.33 20.36
CA PRO A 287 -11.15 -25.97 19.26
C PRO A 287 -11.99 -25.33 18.16
N LEU A 288 -11.58 -24.13 17.72
CA LEU A 288 -12.21 -23.46 16.58
C LEU A 288 -12.20 -24.45 15.40
N PRO A 289 -13.34 -24.74 14.76
CA PRO A 289 -13.35 -25.63 13.61
C PRO A 289 -12.38 -25.11 12.55
N ALA A 290 -11.59 -26.00 11.97
CA ALA A 290 -10.71 -25.65 10.86
C ALA A 290 -11.55 -24.97 9.77
N PRO A 291 -11.09 -23.84 9.20
CA PRO A 291 -11.85 -23.14 8.17
C PRO A 291 -12.17 -24.10 7.04
N ALA A 292 -13.45 -24.17 6.66
CA ALA A 292 -13.89 -24.99 5.53
C ALA A 292 -13.04 -24.64 4.29
N PRO A 293 -12.70 -25.64 3.44
CA PRO A 293 -11.98 -25.38 2.21
C PRO A 293 -12.71 -24.31 1.40
N ASP A 294 -11.97 -23.30 0.93
CA ASP A 294 -12.52 -22.17 0.18
C ASP A 294 -13.25 -22.76 -1.06
N PRO A 295 -14.58 -22.59 -1.19
CA PRO A 295 -15.28 -23.07 -2.37
C PRO A 295 -14.64 -22.39 -3.56
N GLY A 296 -14.12 -23.17 -4.50
CA GLY A 296 -13.40 -22.65 -5.67
C GLY A 296 -14.17 -21.52 -6.36
N LEU A 297 -13.45 -20.66 -7.09
CA LEU A 297 -14.09 -19.60 -7.87
C LEU A 297 -14.78 -20.22 -9.08
N HIS A 298 -15.98 -19.75 -9.40
CA HIS A 298 -16.73 -20.22 -10.57
C HIS A 298 -16.87 -19.09 -11.57
N LEU A 299 -16.79 -19.44 -12.86
CA LEU A 299 -17.05 -18.56 -13.98
C LEU A 299 -18.12 -19.18 -14.88
N ASP A 300 -19.29 -18.57 -14.89
CA ASP A 300 -20.28 -18.82 -15.93
C ASP A 300 -19.92 -17.98 -17.16
N PRO A 301 -19.52 -18.59 -18.28
CA PRO A 301 -19.07 -17.85 -19.45
C PRO A 301 -20.19 -17.02 -20.09
N LEU A 302 -21.47 -17.37 -19.88
CA LEU A 302 -22.62 -16.70 -20.49
C LEU A 302 -23.11 -15.48 -19.71
N GLU A 303 -22.68 -15.33 -18.46
CA GLU A 303 -23.10 -14.24 -17.60
C GLU A 303 -21.96 -13.23 -17.45
N PRO A 304 -22.02 -12.04 -18.11
CA PRO A 304 -20.97 -11.02 -18.00
C PRO A 304 -20.65 -10.64 -16.55
N ALA A 305 -21.64 -10.64 -15.65
CA ALA A 305 -21.44 -10.33 -14.24
C ALA A 305 -20.57 -11.38 -13.52
N SER A 306 -20.50 -12.61 -14.03
CA SER A 306 -19.64 -13.67 -13.50
C SER A 306 -18.16 -13.33 -13.67
N TYR A 307 -17.77 -12.70 -14.80
CA TYR A 307 -16.41 -12.19 -15.00
C TYR A 307 -16.06 -11.08 -14.01
N ALA A 308 -16.97 -10.13 -13.80
CA ALA A 308 -16.75 -9.06 -12.83
C ALA A 308 -16.57 -9.61 -11.40
N ARG A 309 -17.41 -10.56 -10.97
CA ARG A 309 -17.28 -11.22 -9.66
C ARG A 309 -15.98 -12.02 -9.52
N LEU A 310 -15.57 -12.73 -10.58
CA LEU A 310 -14.29 -13.43 -10.62
C LEU A 310 -13.13 -12.45 -10.43
N PHE A 311 -13.12 -11.33 -11.16
CA PHE A 311 -12.03 -10.35 -11.10
C PHE A 311 -11.96 -9.61 -9.76
N VAL A 312 -13.11 -9.29 -9.15
CA VAL A 312 -13.16 -8.81 -7.75
C VAL A 312 -12.49 -9.83 -6.83
N SER A 313 -12.87 -11.10 -6.93
CA SER A 313 -12.37 -12.17 -6.07
C SER A 313 -10.87 -12.42 -6.22
N LEU A 314 -10.35 -12.30 -7.44
CA LEU A 314 -8.93 -12.45 -7.75
C LEU A 314 -8.11 -11.24 -7.27
N TRP A 315 -8.63 -10.03 -7.49
CA TRP A 315 -7.99 -8.79 -7.03
C TRP A 315 -7.82 -8.76 -5.50
N GLU A 316 -8.86 -9.11 -4.75
CA GLU A 316 -8.84 -9.18 -3.29
C GLU A 316 -7.86 -10.26 -2.77
N ARG A 317 -7.64 -11.33 -3.53
CA ARG A 317 -6.63 -12.37 -3.26
C ARG A 317 -5.23 -11.99 -3.76
N GLY A 318 -5.03 -10.76 -4.19
CA GLY A 318 -3.72 -10.27 -4.59
C GLY A 318 -3.25 -10.70 -5.97
N VAL A 319 -4.11 -11.28 -6.80
CA VAL A 319 -3.80 -11.61 -8.19
C VAL A 319 -3.91 -10.35 -9.02
N ASP A 320 -2.89 -10.10 -9.85
CA ASP A 320 -2.80 -8.90 -10.69
C ASP A 320 -3.57 -9.08 -12.01
N VAL A 321 -4.89 -8.89 -11.93
CA VAL A 321 -5.80 -8.92 -13.09
C VAL A 321 -6.16 -7.51 -13.58
N ASP A 322 -6.58 -7.41 -14.85
CA ASP A 322 -7.10 -6.17 -15.44
C ASP A 322 -8.59 -5.97 -15.09
N CYS A 323 -8.84 -5.27 -13.98
CA CYS A 323 -10.19 -4.95 -13.53
C CYS A 323 -10.96 -3.96 -14.43
N SER A 324 -10.38 -3.46 -15.53
CA SER A 324 -11.17 -2.71 -16.52
C SER A 324 -12.09 -3.60 -17.35
N LEU A 325 -11.87 -4.93 -17.35
CA LEU A 325 -12.58 -5.89 -18.20
C LEU A 325 -12.56 -5.51 -19.69
N GLY A 326 -11.48 -4.84 -20.11
CA GLY A 326 -11.30 -4.36 -21.48
C GLY A 326 -12.14 -3.14 -21.84
N ALA A 327 -12.74 -2.47 -20.84
CA ALA A 327 -13.47 -1.21 -21.05
C ALA A 327 -12.55 -0.15 -21.69
N THR A 328 -13.08 0.54 -22.69
CA THR A 328 -12.39 1.66 -23.35
C THR A 328 -12.77 2.95 -22.64
N GLY A 329 -11.85 3.51 -21.86
CA GLY A 329 -12.04 4.76 -21.12
C GLY A 329 -10.79 5.62 -21.17
N ARG A 330 -10.96 6.92 -20.92
CA ARG A 330 -9.83 7.84 -20.73
C ARG A 330 -9.43 7.90 -19.26
N ARG A 331 -8.18 8.27 -19.00
CA ARG A 331 -7.72 8.54 -17.63
C ARG A 331 -8.32 9.85 -17.14
N ILE A 332 -8.91 9.84 -15.95
CA ILE A 332 -9.50 11.01 -15.31
C ILE A 332 -8.85 11.29 -13.95
N ARG A 333 -9.06 12.49 -13.41
CA ARG A 333 -8.67 12.78 -12.03
C ARG A 333 -9.69 12.18 -11.07
N LEU A 334 -9.24 11.24 -10.26
CA LEU A 334 -10.00 10.66 -9.16
C LEU A 334 -9.48 11.23 -7.82
N PRO A 335 -10.27 11.15 -6.72
CA PRO A 335 -9.80 11.57 -5.39
C PRO A 335 -8.42 10.99 -5.08
N GLY A 336 -7.50 11.80 -4.58
CA GLY A 336 -6.18 11.32 -4.19
C GLY A 336 -6.27 10.26 -3.10
N TYR A 337 -5.25 9.40 -2.98
CA TYR A 337 -5.17 8.52 -1.82
C TYR A 337 -5.30 9.36 -0.55
N PRO A 338 -6.05 8.89 0.46
CA PRO A 338 -5.93 9.42 1.78
C PRO A 338 -4.55 9.01 2.32
N PHE A 339 -3.48 9.61 1.79
CA PHE A 339 -2.23 9.66 2.50
C PHE A 339 -2.53 10.53 3.72
N GLN A 340 -3.05 9.91 4.77
CA GLN A 340 -2.77 10.41 6.10
C GLN A 340 -1.26 10.55 6.12
N ARG A 341 -0.78 11.80 6.10
CA ARG A 341 0.62 12.05 6.47
C ARG A 341 0.75 11.31 7.78
N SER A 342 1.65 10.32 7.86
CA SER A 342 1.82 9.43 9.01
C SER A 342 2.27 10.14 10.29
N GLY A 343 2.05 11.46 10.38
CA GLY A 343 2.16 12.32 11.55
C GLY A 343 0.83 12.62 12.27
N SER A 344 -0.32 12.07 11.84
CA SER A 344 -1.44 11.91 12.78
C SER A 344 -1.15 10.69 13.63
N VAL A 345 -0.42 10.95 14.71
CA VAL A 345 0.07 9.98 15.67
C VAL A 345 -1.13 9.38 16.39
N ALA A 346 -1.30 8.06 16.33
CA ALA A 346 -1.98 7.32 17.40
C ALA A 346 -1.36 7.83 18.71
N THR A 347 -2.18 8.40 19.61
CA THR A 347 -1.74 9.14 20.80
C THR A 347 -0.40 8.61 21.33
N PRO A 348 0.67 9.42 21.31
CA PRO A 348 1.98 8.92 21.69
C PRO A 348 1.90 8.41 23.14
N PRO A 349 2.67 7.39 23.51
CA PRO A 349 2.67 6.90 24.89
C PRO A 349 2.93 8.06 25.87
N PRO A 350 2.36 8.03 27.07
CA PRO A 350 2.58 9.08 28.07
C PRO A 350 4.08 9.38 28.26
N GLY A 351 4.44 10.66 28.21
CA GLY A 351 5.83 11.12 28.35
C GLY A 351 6.69 11.02 27.07
N LEU A 352 6.15 10.46 25.97
CA LEU A 352 6.81 10.47 24.66
C LEU A 352 6.21 11.54 23.75
N ARG A 353 7.07 12.19 22.96
CA ARG A 353 6.63 13.03 21.85
C ARG A 353 7.21 12.56 20.52
N PRO A 354 6.50 12.80 19.41
CA PRO A 354 7.07 12.62 18.09
C PRO A 354 8.35 13.45 17.94
N LEU A 355 9.28 12.95 17.13
CA LEU A 355 10.45 13.73 16.74
C LEU A 355 10.02 14.95 15.94
N THR A 356 10.69 16.08 16.17
CA THR A 356 10.58 17.22 15.27
C THR A 356 11.20 16.87 13.92
N PRO A 357 10.84 17.57 12.81
CA PRO A 357 11.49 17.34 11.52
C PRO A 357 13.01 17.52 11.57
N HIS A 358 13.50 18.41 12.44
CA HIS A 358 14.91 18.63 12.67
C HIS A 358 15.57 17.40 13.31
N GLU A 359 15.02 16.94 14.45
CA GLU A 359 15.51 15.74 15.15
C GLU A 359 15.46 14.49 14.27
N GLN A 360 14.35 14.28 13.55
CA GLN A 360 14.19 13.14 12.66
C GLN A 360 15.25 13.12 11.56
N ARG A 361 15.57 14.29 10.98
CA ARG A 361 16.57 14.39 9.91
C ARG A 361 17.96 14.00 10.41
N TRP A 362 18.38 14.53 11.55
CA TRP A 362 19.72 14.28 12.09
C TRP A 362 19.87 12.87 12.65
N LEU A 363 18.90 12.42 13.47
CA LEU A 363 18.90 11.06 14.00
C LEU A 363 18.97 10.02 12.87
N PHE A 364 18.21 10.21 11.79
CA PHE A 364 18.25 9.29 10.66
C PHE A 364 19.58 9.33 9.91
N HIS A 365 20.21 10.50 9.79
CA HIS A 365 21.52 10.63 9.17
C HIS A 365 22.57 9.82 9.96
N ASP A 366 22.61 9.97 11.28
CA ASP A 366 23.55 9.25 12.15
C ASP A 366 23.28 7.74 12.20
N LEU A 367 22.01 7.31 12.17
CA LEU A 367 21.67 5.89 12.16
C LEU A 367 22.06 5.17 10.86
N VAL A 368 22.12 5.90 9.74
CA VAL A 368 22.43 5.33 8.42
C VAL A 368 23.92 5.47 8.08
N ARG A 369 24.60 6.49 8.61
CA ARG A 369 26.02 6.74 8.39
C ARG A 369 26.81 6.48 9.66
N SER A 370 27.38 5.28 9.77
CA SER A 370 28.36 4.96 10.81
C SER A 370 29.53 5.94 10.77
N GLY A 371 29.86 6.58 11.90
CA GLY A 371 30.97 7.52 12.03
C GLY A 371 30.66 8.98 11.69
N SER A 372 29.40 9.35 11.49
CA SER A 372 28.99 10.73 11.13
C SER A 372 28.45 11.56 12.28
N ALA A 373 28.20 10.97 13.46
CA ALA A 373 27.57 11.69 14.56
C ALA A 373 28.47 12.82 15.10
N ALA A 374 29.80 12.64 15.03
CA ALA A 374 30.78 13.67 15.32
C ALA A 374 30.57 14.98 14.52
N GLU A 375 30.03 14.93 13.28
CA GLU A 375 29.75 16.13 12.47
C GLU A 375 28.60 16.98 13.05
N HIS A 376 27.76 16.38 13.90
CA HIS A 376 26.57 17.00 14.47
C HIS A 376 26.73 17.30 15.96
N VAL A 377 27.96 17.23 16.47
CA VAL A 377 28.32 17.64 17.83
C VAL A 377 28.78 19.09 17.82
N ARG A 378 28.15 19.92 18.65
CA ARG A 378 28.64 21.26 18.96
C ARG A 378 29.54 21.17 20.18
N CYS A 379 30.81 21.53 20.02
CA CYS A 379 31.79 21.52 21.09
C CYS A 379 32.29 22.94 21.34
N ALA A 380 32.24 23.39 22.59
CA ALA A 380 32.89 24.60 23.06
C ALA A 380 34.02 24.25 24.03
N THR A 381 35.06 25.07 24.07
CA THR A 381 36.22 24.90 24.95
C THR A 381 36.58 26.21 25.63
N ALA A 382 36.97 26.17 26.90
CA ALA A 382 37.45 27.34 27.63
C ALA A 382 38.66 26.99 28.50
N VAL A 383 39.50 28.00 28.74
CA VAL A 383 40.59 27.95 29.72
C VAL A 383 40.22 28.85 30.89
N LEU A 384 40.24 28.29 32.09
CA LEU A 384 39.83 28.95 33.31
C LEU A 384 41.02 29.03 34.29
N PRO A 385 41.20 30.15 35.00
CA PRO A 385 42.29 30.30 35.96
C PRO A 385 42.04 29.49 37.24
N GLY A 386 43.12 29.17 37.96
CA GLY A 386 43.06 28.53 39.28
C GLY A 386 43.05 27.01 39.23
N ARG A 387 42.63 26.40 40.35
CA ARG A 387 42.57 24.94 40.50
C ARG A 387 41.27 24.41 39.87
N ALA A 388 41.37 23.32 39.10
CA ALA A 388 40.21 22.62 38.57
C ALA A 388 39.29 22.12 39.71
N PRO A 389 37.94 22.14 39.52
CA PRO A 389 37.02 21.50 40.45
C PRO A 389 37.30 19.99 40.53
N ASP A 390 36.97 19.37 41.67
CA ASP A 390 36.96 17.91 41.74
C ASP A 390 35.81 17.31 40.92
N GLU A 391 35.86 15.98 40.69
CA GLU A 391 34.87 15.25 39.88
C GLU A 391 33.45 15.48 40.40
N ALA A 392 33.25 15.44 41.72
CA ALA A 392 31.93 15.60 42.34
C ALA A 392 31.36 17.00 42.14
N ALA A 393 32.17 18.05 42.30
CA ALA A 393 31.76 19.43 42.06
C ALA A 393 31.46 19.68 40.58
N ALA A 394 32.26 19.11 39.68
CA ALA A 394 32.07 19.23 38.24
C ALA A 394 30.78 18.52 37.77
N GLU A 395 30.51 17.30 38.27
CA GLU A 395 29.28 16.56 38.01
C GLU A 395 28.05 17.27 38.60
N ALA A 396 28.16 17.84 39.81
CA ALA A 396 27.09 18.61 40.42
C ALA A 396 26.76 19.88 39.61
N ALA A 397 27.77 20.58 39.09
CA ALA A 397 27.60 21.72 38.21
C ALA A 397 26.94 21.31 36.89
N LEU A 398 27.33 20.16 36.30
CA LEU A 398 26.72 19.62 35.09
C LEU A 398 25.27 19.21 35.31
N ALA A 399 24.96 18.54 36.43
CA ALA A 399 23.58 18.25 36.81
C ALA A 399 22.75 19.54 36.99
N GLY A 400 23.36 20.61 37.51
CA GLY A 400 22.77 21.94 37.59
C GLY A 400 22.42 22.52 36.23
N LEU A 401 23.34 22.46 35.27
CA LEU A 401 23.13 22.85 33.88
C LEU A 401 21.95 22.07 33.27
N LEU A 402 21.95 20.74 33.39
CA LEU A 402 20.88 19.89 32.85
C LEU A 402 19.50 20.20 33.46
N ARG A 403 19.43 20.62 34.74
CA ARG A 403 18.16 21.06 35.35
C ARG A 403 17.63 22.35 34.74
N ARG A 404 18.51 23.32 34.47
CA ARG A 404 18.15 24.62 33.87
C ARG A 404 17.78 24.50 32.40
N HIS A 405 18.32 23.49 31.72
CA HIS A 405 18.18 23.29 30.27
C HIS A 405 17.47 21.97 29.95
N PRO A 406 16.12 21.95 29.91
CA PRO A 406 15.35 20.74 29.60
C PRO A 406 15.70 20.10 28.25
N GLY A 407 16.10 20.90 27.25
CA GLY A 407 16.55 20.40 25.95
C GLY A 407 17.65 19.36 26.08
N LEU A 408 18.66 19.64 26.92
CA LEU A 408 19.82 18.77 27.17
C LEU A 408 19.48 17.45 27.86
N ARG A 409 18.29 17.33 28.46
CA ARG A 409 17.77 16.09 29.06
C ARG A 409 16.95 15.24 28.10
N THR A 410 16.91 15.63 26.83
CA THR A 410 16.20 14.89 25.79
C THR A 410 17.02 13.66 25.38
N VAL A 411 16.37 12.50 25.34
CA VAL A 411 16.89 11.26 24.77
C VAL A 411 15.96 10.79 23.65
N PHE A 412 16.52 10.12 22.63
CA PHE A 412 15.70 9.43 21.64
C PHE A 412 15.50 7.97 22.05
N THR A 413 14.27 7.49 21.92
CA THR A 413 13.88 6.14 22.34
C THR A 413 13.06 5.46 21.26
N ARG A 414 13.11 4.12 21.19
CA ARG A 414 12.29 3.33 20.27
C ARG A 414 11.11 2.71 21.01
N HIS A 415 9.90 2.97 20.52
CA HIS A 415 8.67 2.33 20.99
C HIS A 415 7.87 1.80 19.81
N ALA A 416 7.47 0.52 19.87
CA ALA A 416 6.75 -0.18 18.79
C ALA A 416 7.40 0.01 17.40
N GLY A 417 8.74 -0.04 17.36
CA GLY A 417 9.53 0.12 16.13
C GLY A 417 9.69 1.56 15.62
N ARG A 418 9.09 2.57 16.27
CA ARG A 418 9.18 4.00 15.89
C ARG A 418 10.04 4.78 16.88
N TRP A 419 10.69 5.83 16.40
CA TRP A 419 11.49 6.73 17.24
C TRP A 419 10.65 7.86 17.82
N PHE A 420 10.90 8.16 19.10
CA PHE A 420 10.30 9.25 19.85
C PHE A 420 11.39 10.00 20.61
N ALA A 421 11.08 11.24 20.99
CA ALA A 421 11.89 11.99 21.95
C ALA A 421 11.21 11.96 23.32
N ARG A 422 12.02 11.88 24.36
CA ARG A 422 11.59 12.01 25.76
C ARG A 422 12.52 12.95 26.47
N THR A 423 11.97 13.95 27.14
CA THR A 423 12.74 14.81 28.05
C THR A 423 12.63 14.21 29.45
N SER A 424 13.76 13.79 30.01
CA SER A 424 13.81 13.23 31.37
C SER A 424 13.45 14.28 32.41
N GLU A 425 12.65 13.93 33.42
CA GLU A 425 12.30 14.81 34.55
C GLU A 425 13.47 15.04 35.51
N GLN A 426 14.43 14.13 35.54
CA GLN A 426 15.67 14.24 36.31
C GLN A 426 16.87 14.42 35.38
N PRO A 427 17.97 15.04 35.83
CA PRO A 427 19.22 15.04 35.10
C PRO A 427 19.63 13.61 34.73
N LEU A 428 20.06 13.42 33.49
CA LEU A 428 20.62 12.15 33.06
C LEU A 428 21.98 11.96 33.74
N PRO A 429 22.36 10.72 34.09
CA PRO A 429 23.69 10.46 34.64
C PRO A 429 24.74 10.76 33.56
N VAL A 430 25.50 11.84 33.76
CA VAL A 430 26.61 12.23 32.88
C VAL A 430 27.86 12.34 33.75
N ARG A 431 28.91 11.62 33.39
CA ARG A 431 30.21 11.70 34.04
C ARG A 431 31.06 12.78 33.39
N VAL A 432 31.82 13.50 34.21
CA VAL A 432 32.83 14.43 33.70
C VAL A 432 34.09 13.63 33.39
N LEU A 433 34.55 13.73 32.15
CA LEU A 433 35.75 13.03 31.69
C LEU A 433 36.99 13.77 32.18
N ALA A 434 37.98 13.03 32.69
CA ALA A 434 39.29 13.56 33.04
C ALA A 434 40.34 12.89 32.13
N PRO A 435 40.59 13.41 30.92
CA PRO A 435 41.49 12.78 29.97
C PRO A 435 42.95 12.82 30.46
N ASP A 436 43.57 11.66 30.55
CA ASP A 436 44.99 11.48 30.80
C ASP A 436 45.80 11.67 29.50
N GLY A 437 47.08 12.04 29.62
CA GLY A 437 48.02 12.06 28.49
C GLY A 437 48.88 13.32 28.39
N ASP A 438 49.88 13.24 27.52
CA ASP A 438 50.82 14.32 27.22
C ASP A 438 50.23 15.20 26.09
N GLY A 439 50.05 16.51 26.34
CA GLY A 439 49.52 17.45 25.35
C GLY A 439 48.89 18.70 25.96
N GLU A 440 48.61 19.70 25.12
CA GLU A 440 47.96 20.94 25.53
C GLU A 440 46.57 20.65 26.15
N PRO A 441 46.25 21.20 27.34
CA PRO A 441 45.01 20.87 28.07
C PRO A 441 43.73 21.05 27.24
N VAL A 442 43.68 22.08 26.39
CA VAL A 442 42.54 22.38 25.50
C VAL A 442 42.34 21.29 24.45
N GLU A 443 43.41 20.78 23.87
CA GLU A 443 43.35 19.72 22.86
C GLU A 443 42.88 18.41 23.50
N ARG A 444 43.37 18.10 24.71
CA ARG A 444 42.96 16.89 25.46
C ARG A 444 41.46 16.87 25.75
N VAL A 445 40.90 17.96 26.31
CA VAL A 445 39.45 18.00 26.61
C VAL A 445 38.61 17.98 25.35
N ARG A 446 39.06 18.62 24.27
CA ARG A 446 38.34 18.61 23.00
C ARG A 446 38.29 17.20 22.42
N ALA A 447 39.43 16.52 22.30
CA ALA A 447 39.52 15.15 21.81
C ALA A 447 38.60 14.21 22.61
N ALA A 448 38.70 14.24 23.94
CA ALA A 448 37.91 13.38 24.83
C ALA A 448 36.39 13.54 24.67
N THR A 449 35.90 14.70 24.22
CA THR A 449 34.46 14.94 24.06
C THR A 449 33.92 14.60 22.67
N VAL A 450 34.77 14.52 21.64
CA VAL A 450 34.36 14.33 20.23
C VAL A 450 34.86 13.02 19.60
N GLU A 451 35.75 12.29 20.25
CA GLU A 451 36.36 11.06 19.72
C GLU A 451 35.36 9.89 19.61
N GLU A 452 34.40 9.81 20.54
CA GLU A 452 33.31 8.84 20.48
C GLU A 452 32.05 9.45 19.88
N ASP A 453 31.32 8.70 19.05
CA ASP A 453 29.98 9.10 18.61
C ASP A 453 29.00 9.06 19.80
N PHE A 454 27.96 9.90 19.78
CA PHE A 454 26.86 9.75 20.74
C PHE A 454 26.06 8.48 20.44
N THR A 455 25.76 7.70 21.48
CA THR A 455 24.78 6.62 21.33
C THR A 455 23.39 7.23 21.17
N ALA A 456 22.81 7.09 19.99
CA ALA A 456 21.58 7.78 19.64
C ALA A 456 20.34 7.30 20.44
N ALA A 457 20.37 6.08 21.00
CA ALA A 457 19.25 5.48 21.74
C ALA A 457 19.47 5.54 23.25
N ASP A 458 18.52 6.13 23.98
CA ASP A 458 18.37 6.05 25.43
C ASP A 458 19.62 6.44 26.26
N ALA A 459 20.51 7.26 25.68
CA ALA A 459 21.73 7.73 26.31
C ALA A 459 21.79 9.26 26.40
N PRO A 460 22.60 9.84 27.32
CA PRO A 460 22.81 11.27 27.39
C PRO A 460 23.46 11.81 26.11
N LEU A 461 22.98 12.96 25.66
CA LEU A 461 23.43 13.63 24.44
C LEU A 461 24.28 14.88 24.74
N VAL A 462 24.96 14.84 25.89
CA VAL A 462 25.90 15.85 26.40
C VAL A 462 27.11 15.15 27.02
N ARG A 463 28.31 15.69 26.80
CA ARG A 463 29.56 15.28 27.45
C ARG A 463 30.33 16.50 27.94
N CYS A 464 31.02 16.35 29.06
CA CYS A 464 31.90 17.37 29.62
C CYS A 464 33.26 16.73 29.94
N ALA A 465 34.35 17.43 29.64
CA ALA A 465 35.71 16.99 29.98
C ALA A 465 36.51 18.13 30.62
N ILE A 466 37.36 17.80 31.59
CA ILE A 466 38.20 18.75 32.32
C ILE A 466 39.65 18.25 32.34
N ALA A 467 40.60 19.12 32.05
CA ALA A 467 42.02 18.83 32.13
C ALA A 467 42.75 19.91 32.96
N PRO A 468 43.32 19.56 34.13
CA PRO A 468 44.11 20.49 34.93
C PRO A 468 45.47 20.80 34.28
N ALA A 469 45.99 21.99 34.60
CA ALA A 469 47.33 22.48 34.23
C ALA A 469 47.89 23.40 35.33
N ASP A 470 49.12 23.86 35.16
CA ASP A 470 49.78 24.71 36.16
C ASP A 470 49.12 26.11 36.22
N GLY A 471 48.37 26.36 37.30
CA GLY A 471 47.71 27.63 37.57
C GLY A 471 46.44 27.91 36.75
N HIS A 472 46.02 26.97 35.92
CA HIS A 472 44.81 27.05 35.08
C HIS A 472 44.30 25.65 34.71
N TRP A 473 43.15 25.57 34.06
CA TRP A 473 42.59 24.31 33.58
C TRP A 473 41.74 24.54 32.34
N ALA A 474 41.60 23.51 31.52
CA ALA A 474 40.75 23.52 30.34
C ALA A 474 39.46 22.72 30.58
N VAL A 475 38.39 23.13 29.93
CA VAL A 475 37.11 22.42 29.89
C VAL A 475 36.56 22.37 28.48
N ALA A 476 35.94 21.25 28.11
CA ALA A 476 35.14 21.11 26.90
C ALA A 476 33.71 20.69 27.26
N LEU A 477 32.72 21.28 26.59
CA LEU A 477 31.33 20.83 26.63
C LEU A 477 30.89 20.50 25.21
N ALA A 478 30.53 19.24 24.99
CA ALA A 478 30.00 18.73 23.73
C ALA A 478 28.52 18.42 23.87
N VAL A 479 27.71 18.92 22.94
CA VAL A 479 26.26 18.74 22.91
C VAL A 479 25.83 18.30 21.53
N TYR A 480 24.98 17.28 21.45
CA TYR A 480 24.38 16.86 20.19
C TYR A 480 23.45 17.97 19.67
N ALA A 481 23.73 18.49 18.47
CA ALA A 481 23.08 19.69 17.94
C ALA A 481 21.54 19.66 17.96
N PRO A 482 20.86 18.52 17.69
CA PRO A 482 19.40 18.42 17.76
C PRO A 482 18.78 18.70 19.13
N VAL A 483 19.52 18.53 20.24
CA VAL A 483 19.00 18.74 21.60
C VAL A 483 19.47 20.04 22.25
N ALA A 484 20.47 20.71 21.67
CA ALA A 484 20.97 22.01 22.13
C ALA A 484 19.93 23.14 21.99
N GLY A 485 18.90 22.95 21.16
CA GLY A 485 17.89 23.98 20.91
C GLY A 485 18.50 25.21 20.24
N THR A 486 18.16 26.40 20.74
CA THR A 486 18.67 27.69 20.24
C THR A 486 19.99 28.12 20.87
N GLU A 487 20.40 27.49 21.96
CA GLU A 487 21.60 27.87 22.71
C GLU A 487 22.85 27.35 21.99
N SER A 488 23.90 28.18 22.03
CA SER A 488 25.23 27.81 21.56
C SER A 488 25.96 26.98 22.62
N ALA A 489 26.94 26.17 22.17
CA ALA A 489 27.78 25.43 23.10
C ALA A 489 28.58 26.37 24.02
N ASP A 490 28.95 27.57 23.52
CA ASP A 490 29.67 28.59 24.31
C ASP A 490 28.82 29.18 25.43
N GLU A 491 27.54 29.47 25.18
CA GLU A 491 26.61 29.96 26.21
C GLU A 491 26.38 28.90 27.30
N LEU A 492 26.20 27.64 26.90
CA LEU A 492 26.03 26.52 27.82
C LEU A 492 27.31 26.29 28.64
N LEU A 493 28.48 26.40 28.02
CA LEU A 493 29.76 26.29 28.71
C LEU A 493 29.96 27.44 29.72
N ALA A 494 29.57 28.66 29.37
CA ALA A 494 29.64 29.81 30.27
C ALA A 494 28.72 29.66 31.49
N ASP A 495 27.49 29.16 31.32
CA ASP A 495 26.57 28.85 32.43
C ASP A 495 27.15 27.76 33.35
N TRP A 496 27.68 26.69 32.76
CA TRP A 496 28.34 25.62 33.52
C TRP A 496 29.54 26.16 34.30
N ALA A 497 30.43 26.91 33.65
CA ALA A 497 31.63 27.47 34.26
C ALA A 497 31.30 28.43 35.40
N GLY A 498 30.28 29.28 35.25
CA GLY A 498 29.81 30.18 36.30
C GLY A 498 29.38 29.42 37.57
N SER A 499 28.74 28.26 37.41
CA SER A 499 28.33 27.41 38.53
C SER A 499 29.50 26.62 39.15
N ALA A 500 30.39 26.09 38.31
CA ALA A 500 31.52 25.26 38.73
C ALA A 500 32.59 26.07 39.48
N VAL A 501 32.93 27.26 38.97
CA VAL A 501 33.91 28.17 39.60
C VAL A 501 33.39 28.67 40.95
N PHE A 502 32.09 28.99 41.04
CA PHE A 502 31.49 29.40 42.31
C PHE A 502 31.50 28.28 43.35
N SER A 503 31.29 27.02 42.91
CA SER A 503 31.37 25.85 43.80
C SER A 503 32.80 25.55 44.24
N ALA A 504 33.80 25.71 43.37
CA ALA A 504 35.22 25.51 43.70
C ALA A 504 35.77 26.57 44.68
N LEU A 505 35.13 27.73 44.76
CA LEU A 505 35.46 28.80 45.71
C LEU A 505 34.78 28.64 47.07
N GLN A 506 33.78 27.77 47.20
CA GLN A 506 33.23 27.42 48.50
C GLN A 506 34.11 26.37 49.18
N PRO A 507 34.61 26.62 50.40
CA PRO A 507 35.34 25.59 51.14
C PRO A 507 34.41 24.39 51.35
N ALA A 508 34.93 23.19 51.09
CA ALA A 508 34.18 21.96 51.31
C ALA A 508 33.58 21.98 52.74
N PRO A 509 32.27 21.72 52.91
CA PRO A 509 31.71 21.63 54.25
C PRO A 509 32.49 20.55 54.98
N ALA A 510 33.12 20.92 56.10
CA ALA A 510 33.80 19.96 56.95
C ALA A 510 32.80 18.86 57.30
N HIS A 511 33.05 17.65 56.82
CA HIS A 511 32.27 16.47 57.21
C HIS A 511 32.28 16.39 58.74
N ALA A 512 31.09 16.48 59.33
CA ALA A 512 30.80 16.11 60.71
C ALA A 512 30.32 14.66 60.75
#